data_AF-A0A158A5B5-F1
#
_entry.id   AF-A0A158A5B5-F1
#
_cell.length_a   1.000
_cell.length_b   1.000
_cell.length_c   1.000
_cell.angle_alpha   90.00
_cell.angle_beta   90.00
_cell.angle_gamma   90.00
#
_symmetry.space_group_name_H-M   'P 1'
#
loop_
_entity.id
_entity.type
_entity.pdbx_description
1 polymer ?
#
loop_
_entity_poly.entity_id
_entity_poly.type
_entity_poly.pdbx_seq_one_letter_code
_entity_poly.pdbx_strand_id
1 'polypeptide(L)' 'MNASPAGMRAGDPLPIDVSRLPATTFVGDVVTKPPLTPFIEAARARGCTTVTGTQMFGRVCDAIVAYLLKD' A
#
# COMPACT_ATOMS: atom_id res chain seq x y z
N MET A 1 6.72 2.42 -4.15
CA MET A 1 5.45 2.93 -3.59
C MET A 1 4.47 3.12 -4.74
N ASN A 2 3.24 2.64 -4.63
CA ASN A 2 2.13 3.04 -5.50
C ASN A 2 1.35 4.17 -4.80
N ALA A 3 1.34 5.34 -5.42
CA ALA A 3 0.55 6.49 -5.00
C ALA A 3 -0.46 6.92 -6.08
N SER A 4 -0.63 6.08 -7.11
CA SER A 4 -1.58 6.31 -8.19
C SER A 4 -2.93 5.63 -7.90
N PRO A 5 -3.98 5.90 -8.69
CA PRO A 5 -5.24 5.17 -8.60
C PRO A 5 -5.18 3.71 -9.09
N ALA A 6 -4.05 3.24 -9.65
CA ALA A 6 -3.94 1.88 -10.18
C ALA A 6 -4.15 0.85 -9.05
N GLY A 7 -5.08 -0.08 -9.26
CA GLY A 7 -5.44 -1.13 -8.29
C GLY A 7 -6.69 -0.82 -7.48
N MET A 8 -7.37 0.32 -7.74
CA MET A 8 -8.67 0.64 -7.13
C MET A 8 -9.83 -0.17 -7.74
N ARG A 9 -9.69 -0.66 -8.98
CA ARG A 9 -10.71 -1.45 -9.68
C ARG A 9 -10.18 -2.80 -10.10
N ALA A 10 -11.10 -3.77 -10.22
CA ALA A 10 -10.78 -5.06 -10.79
C ALA A 10 -10.34 -4.90 -12.25
N GLY A 11 -9.19 -5.50 -12.59
CA GLY A 11 -8.61 -5.43 -13.94
C GLY A 11 -7.68 -4.24 -14.19
N ASP A 12 -7.49 -3.32 -13.23
CA ASP A 12 -6.45 -2.29 -13.36
C ASP A 12 -5.05 -2.96 -13.50
N PRO A 13 -4.15 -2.41 -14.33
CA PRO A 13 -2.81 -2.95 -14.48
C PRO A 13 -1.99 -2.73 -13.20
N LEU A 14 -0.96 -3.57 -13.01
CA LEU A 14 0.03 -3.31 -11.97
C LEU A 14 0.79 -2.00 -12.26
N PRO A 15 1.09 -1.19 -11.24
CA PRO A 15 1.78 0.09 -11.43
C PRO A 15 3.23 -0.08 -11.91
N ILE A 16 3.83 -1.23 -11.63
CA ILE A 16 5.16 -1.65 -12.09
C ILE A 16 5.19 -3.17 -12.30
N ASP A 17 6.18 -3.65 -13.05
CA ASP A 17 6.48 -5.08 -13.16
C ASP A 17 7.10 -5.61 -11.85
N VAL A 18 6.30 -6.34 -11.09
CA VAL A 18 6.65 -6.89 -9.77
C VAL A 18 7.67 -8.03 -9.86
N SER A 19 7.83 -8.68 -11.03
CA SER A 19 8.80 -9.77 -11.21
C SER A 19 10.25 -9.32 -11.04
N ARG A 20 10.49 -8.02 -11.20
CA ARG A 20 11.81 -7.38 -11.10
C ARG A 20 12.18 -6.95 -9.69
N LEU A 21 11.29 -7.12 -8.71
CA LEU A 21 11.54 -6.69 -7.34
C LEU A 21 12.36 -7.75 -6.56
N PRO A 22 13.51 -7.35 -5.97
CA PRO A 22 14.18 -8.19 -4.98
C PRO A 22 13.28 -8.42 -3.75
N ALA A 23 13.38 -9.59 -3.11
CA ALA A 23 12.61 -9.91 -1.91
C ALA A 23 12.91 -8.97 -0.73
N THR A 24 14.07 -8.29 -0.72
CA THR A 24 14.44 -7.28 0.27
C THR A 24 13.73 -5.94 0.08
N THR A 25 12.94 -5.78 -0.99
CA THR A 25 12.23 -4.53 -1.28
C THR A 25 11.08 -4.32 -0.30
N PHE A 26 10.96 -3.10 0.21
CA PHE A 26 9.76 -2.67 0.94
C PHE A 26 8.75 -2.03 0.00
N VAL A 27 7.54 -2.59 -0.06
CA VAL A 27 6.49 -2.17 -1.01
C VAL A 27 5.31 -1.55 -0.26
N GLY A 28 4.99 -0.30 -0.60
CA GLY A 28 3.78 0.37 -0.11
C GLY A 28 2.80 0.67 -1.23
N ASP A 29 1.52 0.55 -0.93
CA ASP A 29 0.41 0.93 -1.81
C ASP A 29 -0.60 1.75 -1.00
N VAL A 30 -0.89 2.98 -1.42
CA VAL A 30 -1.79 3.89 -0.68
C VAL A 30 -3.27 3.59 -0.93
N VAL A 31 -3.60 2.72 -1.89
CA VAL A 31 -4.98 2.32 -2.17
C VAL A 31 -5.58 1.64 -0.93
N THR A 32 -6.69 2.19 -0.44
CA THR A 32 -7.40 1.70 0.76
C THR A 32 -8.51 0.71 0.44
N LYS A 33 -8.97 0.67 -0.83
CA LYS A 33 -9.98 -0.26 -1.32
C LYS A 33 -9.60 -0.78 -2.70
N PRO A 34 -9.48 -2.11 -2.89
CA PRO A 34 -9.61 -3.16 -1.86
C PRO A 34 -8.49 -3.10 -0.80
N PRO A 35 -8.68 -3.67 0.42
CA PRO A 35 -7.65 -3.63 1.48
C PRO A 35 -6.34 -4.34 1.11
N LEU A 36 -6.44 -5.35 0.24
CA LEU A 36 -5.32 -6.07 -0.35
C LEU A 36 -5.43 -5.87 -1.86
N THR A 37 -4.53 -5.08 -2.43
CA THR A 37 -4.49 -4.81 -3.87
C THR A 37 -3.70 -5.91 -4.59
N PRO A 38 -3.93 -6.10 -5.90
CA PRO A 38 -3.11 -7.01 -6.70
C PRO A 38 -1.60 -6.69 -6.63
N PHE A 39 -1.23 -5.43 -6.44
CA PHE A 39 0.16 -5.02 -6.27
C PHE A 39 0.77 -5.49 -4.95
N ILE A 40 0.04 -5.35 -3.84
CA ILE A 40 0.46 -5.88 -2.53
C ILE A 40 0.52 -7.41 -2.55
N GLU A 41 -0.47 -8.07 -3.15
CA GLU A 41 -0.49 -9.54 -3.28
C GLU A 41 0.73 -10.05 -4.05
N ALA A 42 1.01 -9.47 -5.22
CA ALA A 42 2.15 -9.83 -6.04
C ALA A 42 3.48 -9.58 -5.33
N ALA A 43 3.61 -8.46 -4.60
CA ALA A 43 4.81 -8.14 -3.83
C ALA A 43 5.03 -9.14 -2.67
N ARG A 44 3.96 -9.51 -1.94
CA ARG A 44 4.03 -10.53 -0.88
C ARG A 44 4.41 -11.90 -1.43
N ALA A 45 3.85 -12.29 -2.58
CA ALA A 45 4.22 -13.53 -3.26
C ALA A 45 5.70 -13.57 -3.67
N ARG A 46 6.32 -12.40 -3.88
CA ARG A 46 7.76 -12.25 -4.14
C ARG A 46 8.64 -12.31 -2.88
N GLY A 47 8.04 -12.33 -1.69
CA GLY A 47 8.74 -12.25 -0.41
C GLY A 47 9.03 -10.81 0.06
N CYS A 48 8.49 -9.80 -0.63
CA CYS A 48 8.68 -8.41 -0.23
C CYS A 48 7.93 -8.11 1.07
N THR A 49 8.52 -7.27 1.91
CA THR A 49 7.80 -6.69 3.05
C THR A 49 6.86 -5.61 2.53
N THR A 50 5.64 -5.53 3.07
CA THR A 50 4.61 -4.63 2.53
C THR A 50 3.91 -3.79 3.59
N VAL A 51 3.40 -2.63 3.19
CA VAL A 51 2.43 -1.83 3.95
C VAL A 51 1.22 -1.48 3.08
N THR A 52 0.01 -1.73 3.58
CA THR A 52 -1.24 -1.46 2.88
C THR A 52 -1.74 -0.03 3.08
N GLY A 53 -2.61 0.46 2.20
CA GLY A 53 -3.21 1.78 2.34
C GLY A 53 -4.04 1.91 3.60
N THR A 54 -4.71 0.83 4.03
CA THR A 54 -5.46 0.80 5.29
C THR A 54 -4.55 0.94 6.52
N GLN A 55 -3.36 0.33 6.51
CA GLN A 55 -2.37 0.50 7.57
C GLN A 55 -1.82 1.93 7.59
N MET A 56 -1.50 2.50 6.42
CA MET A 56 -1.05 3.90 6.33
C MET A 56 -2.12 4.87 6.81
N PHE A 57 -3.38 4.68 6.39
CA PHE A 57 -4.51 5.50 6.79
C PHE A 57 -4.69 5.50 8.31
N GLY A 58 -4.62 4.33 8.95
CA GLY A 58 -4.67 4.22 10.42
C GLY A 58 -3.62 5.10 11.10
N ARG A 59 -2.37 5.08 10.62
CA ARG A 59 -1.29 5.91 11.19
C ARG A 59 -1.53 7.41 11.02
N VAL A 60 -2.11 7.83 9.89
CA VAL A 60 -2.45 9.24 9.67
C VAL A 60 -3.63 9.66 10.55
N CYS A 61 -4.64 8.80 10.73
CA CYS A 61 -5.73 9.04 11.68
C CYS A 61 -5.19 9.26 13.10
N ASP A 62 -4.30 8.38 13.58
CA ASP A 62 -3.68 8.52 14.90
C ASP A 62 -2.94 9.86 15.04
N ALA A 63 -2.18 10.25 14.00
CA ALA A 63 -1.44 11.51 13.99
C ALA A 63 -2.37 12.74 14.01
N ILE A 64 -3.47 12.71 13.26
CA ILE A 64 -4.48 13.77 13.26
C ILE A 64 -5.13 13.89 14.63
N VAL A 65 -5.53 12.77 15.24
CA VAL A 65 -6.12 12.76 16.59
C VAL A 65 -5.13 13.33 17.60
N ALA A 66 -3.87 12.88 17.57
CA ALA A 66 -2.83 13.39 18.46
C ALA A 66 -2.59 14.89 18.29
N TYR A 67 -2.67 15.41 17.06
CA TYR A 67 -2.55 16.84 16.80
C TYR A 67 -3.74 17.64 17.34
N LEU A 68 -4.96 17.16 17.11
CA LEU A 68 -6.19 17.85 17.52
C LEU A 68 -6.42 17.84 19.04
N LEU A 69 -5.83 16.88 19.76
CA LEU A 69 -5.87 16.78 21.21
C LEU A 69 -4.69 17.49 21.90
N LYS A 70 -3.84 18.18 21.14
CA LYS A 70 -2.69 18.90 21.68
C LYS A 70 -3.16 20.27 22.20
N ASP A 71 -2.96 20.51 23.50
CA ASP A 71 -3.24 21.80 24.16
C ASP A 71 -2.49 22.98 23.51
#